data_AF-A0A2V8ITG8-F1
#
_entry.id   AF-A0A2V8ITG8-F1
#
_cell.length_a   1.000
_cell.length_b   1.000
_cell.length_c   1.000
_cell.angle_alpha   90.00
_cell.angle_beta   90.00
_cell.angle_gamma   90.00
#
_symmetry.space_group_name_H-M   'P 1'
#
loop_
_entity.id
_entity.type
_entity.pdbx_description
1 polymer ?
#
loop_
_entity_poly.entity_id
_entity_poly.type
_entity_poly.pdbx_seq_one_letter_code
_entity_poly.pdbx_strand_id
1 'polypeptide(L)'
;MIPQALALNPAFFRTIYVDLLNKPKTPSSIQGALDAVDAYIATRAPTLFHLIIEYLRDAGEARSCAEIEDHFARNCDVTGVTTACEYLADEGLIGKASVPVKLTKKSNVEVQELAFFISHEPRRL
;
A
#
# COMPACT_ATOMS: atom_id res chain seq x y z
N MET A 1 -9.41 22.63 -0.43
CA MET A 1 -9.31 21.16 -0.51
C MET A 1 -10.66 20.47 -0.36
N ILE A 2 -11.36 20.57 0.78
CA ILE A 2 -12.61 19.82 0.99
C ILE A 2 -13.77 20.17 0.04
N PRO A 3 -14.01 21.46 -0.32
CA PRO A 3 -15.05 21.78 -1.30
C PRO A 3 -14.82 21.13 -2.68
N GLN A 4 -13.56 21.02 -3.11
CA GLN A 4 -13.21 20.36 -4.38
C GLN A 4 -13.36 18.84 -4.27
N ALA A 5 -12.94 18.24 -3.16
CA ALA A 5 -13.12 16.82 -2.89
C ALA A 5 -14.61 16.42 -2.92
N LEU A 6 -15.48 17.24 -2.31
CA LEU A 6 -16.93 17.07 -2.38
C LEU A 6 -17.49 17.19 -3.80
N ALA A 7 -16.91 18.04 -4.65
CA ALA A 7 -17.34 18.14 -6.05
C ALA A 7 -16.93 16.91 -6.87
N LEU A 8 -15.76 16.33 -6.60
CA LEU A 8 -15.21 15.19 -7.36
C LEU A 8 -15.83 13.85 -6.94
N ASN A 9 -16.10 13.64 -5.66
CA ASN A 9 -16.72 12.41 -5.16
C ASN A 9 -17.69 12.70 -3.99
N PRO A 10 -18.86 13.28 -4.30
CA PRO A 10 -19.79 13.78 -3.28
C PRO A 10 -20.29 12.68 -2.35
N ALA A 11 -20.56 11.48 -2.87
CA ALA A 11 -21.06 10.37 -2.07
C ALA A 11 -20.05 9.93 -1.00
N PHE A 12 -18.80 9.73 -1.38
CA PHE A 12 -17.74 9.32 -0.47
C PHE A 12 -17.46 10.38 0.61
N PHE A 13 -17.21 11.63 0.20
CA PHE A 13 -16.88 12.71 1.15
C PHE A 13 -18.07 13.12 2.02
N ARG A 14 -19.30 12.85 1.60
CA ARG A 14 -20.45 12.99 2.50
C ARG A 14 -20.34 12.03 3.68
N THR A 15 -20.08 10.75 3.41
CA THR A 15 -19.96 9.71 4.45
C THR A 15 -18.79 9.97 5.40
N ILE A 16 -17.59 10.20 4.86
CA ILE A 16 -16.36 10.24 5.67
C ILE A 16 -16.06 11.62 6.30
N TYR A 17 -16.82 12.66 5.94
CA TYR A 17 -16.56 14.01 6.42
C TYR A 17 -17.84 14.73 6.86
N VAL A 18 -18.79 14.97 5.94
CA VAL A 18 -19.98 15.79 6.24
C VAL A 18 -20.84 15.16 7.32
N ASP A 19 -21.15 13.87 7.18
CA ASP A 19 -22.01 13.16 8.12
C ASP A 19 -21.29 12.95 9.46
N LEU A 20 -19.98 12.65 9.46
CA LEU A 20 -19.21 12.55 10.70
C LEU A 20 -19.17 13.86 11.49
N LEU A 21 -19.14 15.00 10.82
CA LEU A 21 -19.15 16.31 11.48
C LEU A 21 -20.54 16.67 12.03
N ASN A 22 -21.60 16.40 11.26
CA ASN A 22 -22.93 16.95 11.52
C ASN A 22 -23.92 15.96 12.18
N LYS A 23 -23.58 14.68 12.27
CA LYS A 23 -24.43 13.64 12.88
C LYS A 23 -23.77 13.01 14.12
N PRO A 24 -24.53 12.32 14.98
CA PRO A 24 -23.96 11.59 16.12
C PRO A 24 -22.90 10.56 15.71
N LYS A 25 -21.79 10.54 16.46
CA LYS A 25 -20.64 9.64 16.26
C LYS A 25 -20.84 8.35 17.03
N THR A 26 -21.79 7.55 16.57
CA THR A 26 -22.05 6.21 17.11
C THR A 26 -21.00 5.22 16.61
N PRO A 27 -20.75 4.10 17.32
CA PRO A 27 -19.83 3.06 16.83
C PRO A 27 -20.17 2.59 15.40
N SER A 28 -21.45 2.43 15.08
CA SER A 28 -21.90 2.03 13.74
C SER A 28 -21.61 3.09 12.67
N SER A 29 -21.80 4.39 12.98
CA SER A 29 -21.49 5.45 12.01
C SER A 29 -19.99 5.65 11.80
N ILE A 30 -19.16 5.39 12.82
CA ILE A 30 -17.71 5.37 12.68
C ILE A 30 -17.26 4.18 11.84
N GLN A 31 -17.76 2.97 12.13
CA GLN A 31 -17.42 1.78 11.35
C GLN A 31 -17.78 1.96 9.88
N GLY A 32 -18.99 2.44 9.57
CA GLY A 32 -19.39 2.67 8.18
C GLY A 32 -18.54 3.70 7.45
N ALA A 33 -17.95 4.67 8.16
CA ALA A 33 -17.00 5.60 7.56
C ALA A 33 -15.62 4.95 7.31
N LEU A 34 -15.13 4.11 8.23
CA LEU A 34 -13.90 3.35 8.05
C LEU A 34 -14.02 2.36 6.87
N ASP A 35 -15.11 1.59 6.82
CA ASP A 35 -15.39 0.66 5.71
C ASP A 35 -15.42 1.39 4.36
N ALA A 36 -15.98 2.60 4.34
CA ALA A 36 -16.01 3.42 3.14
C ALA A 36 -14.60 3.88 2.72
N VAL A 37 -13.74 4.26 3.68
CA VAL A 37 -12.33 4.63 3.40
C VAL A 37 -11.57 3.43 2.86
N ASP A 38 -11.68 2.27 3.51
CA ASP A 38 -10.99 1.05 3.12
C ASP A 38 -11.37 0.63 1.69
N ALA A 39 -12.68 0.57 1.40
CA ALA A 39 -13.16 0.26 0.05
C ALA A 39 -12.72 1.30 -0.99
N TYR A 40 -12.67 2.58 -0.61
CA TYR A 40 -12.25 3.65 -1.51
C TYR A 40 -10.78 3.51 -1.93
N ILE A 41 -9.90 3.14 -1.00
CA ILE A 41 -8.48 2.90 -1.26
C ILE A 41 -8.29 1.58 -2.02
N ALA A 42 -8.89 0.48 -1.57
CA ALA A 42 -8.74 -0.86 -2.17
C ALA A 42 -9.10 -0.86 -3.66
N THR A 43 -10.23 -0.24 -4.03
CA THR A 43 -10.67 -0.13 -5.44
C THR A 43 -9.72 0.68 -6.32
N ARG A 44 -8.83 1.48 -5.73
CA ARG A 44 -7.86 2.34 -6.42
C ARG A 44 -6.42 1.90 -6.22
N ALA A 45 -6.15 0.90 -5.39
CA ALA A 45 -4.82 0.48 -5.01
C ALA A 45 -3.92 0.17 -6.23
N PRO A 46 -4.38 -0.52 -7.29
CA PRO A 46 -3.54 -0.75 -8.47
C PRO A 46 -3.07 0.53 -9.17
N THR A 47 -3.88 1.59 -9.13
CA THR A 47 -3.55 2.89 -9.72
C THR A 47 -2.70 3.74 -8.78
N LEU A 48 -3.07 3.83 -7.50
CA LEU A 48 -2.37 4.65 -6.51
C LEU A 48 -0.94 4.16 -6.28
N PHE A 49 -0.75 2.84 -6.30
CA PHE A 49 0.55 2.21 -6.05
C PHE A 49 1.20 1.65 -7.32
N HIS A 50 0.82 2.17 -8.49
CA HIS A 50 1.29 1.64 -9.77
C HIS A 50 2.83 1.60 -9.85
N LEU A 51 3.53 2.58 -9.26
CA LEU A 51 5.00 2.64 -9.32
C LEU A 51 5.64 1.45 -8.62
N ILE A 52 5.09 1.01 -7.48
CA ILE A 52 5.57 -0.17 -6.75
C ILE A 52 5.31 -1.43 -7.57
N ILE A 53 4.10 -1.53 -8.15
CA ILE A 53 3.68 -2.69 -8.94
C ILE A 53 4.56 -2.85 -10.20
N GLU A 54 4.80 -1.76 -10.93
CA GLU A 54 5.67 -1.79 -12.11
C GLU A 54 7.13 -2.06 -11.72
N TYR A 55 7.64 -1.45 -10.64
CA TYR A 55 8.99 -1.74 -10.13
C TYR A 55 9.19 -3.24 -9.85
N LEU A 56 8.25 -3.88 -9.15
CA LEU A 56 8.34 -5.31 -8.84
C LEU A 56 8.13 -6.19 -10.07
N ARG A 57 7.31 -5.75 -11.03
CA ARG A 57 7.14 -6.44 -12.31
C ARG A 57 8.42 -6.41 -13.13
N ASP A 58 9.07 -5.26 -13.22
CA ASP A 58 10.31 -5.06 -13.96
C ASP A 58 11.48 -5.81 -13.31
N ALA A 59 11.50 -5.88 -11.97
CA ALA A 59 12.47 -6.68 -11.24
C ALA A 59 12.37 -8.18 -11.59
N GLY A 60 11.16 -8.70 -11.80
CA GLY A 60 10.91 -10.11 -12.16
C GLY A 60 11.20 -11.13 -11.05
N GLU A 61 11.72 -10.68 -9.91
CA GLU A 61 12.07 -11.49 -8.74
C GLU A 61 11.79 -10.73 -7.44
N ALA A 62 11.91 -11.43 -6.30
CA ALA A 62 11.69 -10.80 -5.00
C ALA A 62 12.78 -9.78 -4.68
N ARG A 63 12.36 -8.58 -4.24
CA ARG A 63 13.25 -7.50 -3.80
C ARG A 63 13.08 -7.24 -2.31
N SER A 64 14.20 -7.05 -1.60
CA SER A 64 14.15 -6.84 -0.16
C SER A 64 13.57 -5.47 0.19
N CYS A 65 13.03 -5.30 1.40
CA CYS A 65 12.46 -4.02 1.83
C CYS A 65 13.51 -2.89 1.81
N ALA A 66 14.76 -3.14 2.20
CA ALA A 66 15.83 -2.15 2.10
C ALA A 66 16.10 -1.73 0.66
N GLU A 67 16.12 -2.66 -0.29
CA GLU A 67 16.32 -2.33 -1.71
C GLU A 67 15.17 -1.48 -2.27
N ILE A 68 13.92 -1.83 -1.90
CA ILE A 68 12.73 -1.08 -2.31
C ILE A 68 12.78 0.34 -1.72
N GLU A 69 12.98 0.48 -0.41
CA GLU A 69 13.09 1.79 0.25
C GLU A 69 14.20 2.64 -0.37
N ASP A 70 15.40 2.08 -0.58
CA ASP A 70 16.52 2.77 -1.20
C ASP A 70 16.20 3.23 -2.63
N HIS A 71 15.50 2.41 -3.41
CA HIS A 71 15.09 2.76 -4.76
C HIS A 71 14.14 3.97 -4.75
N PHE A 72 13.07 3.92 -3.96
CA PHE A 72 12.06 4.97 -3.95
C PHE A 72 12.54 6.25 -3.26
N ALA A 73 13.39 6.14 -2.23
CA ALA A 73 14.01 7.31 -1.61
C ALA A 73 14.89 8.05 -2.63
N ARG A 74 15.68 7.34 -3.44
CA ARG A 74 16.62 7.95 -4.40
C ARG A 74 15.95 8.45 -5.68
N ASN A 75 14.93 7.74 -6.18
CA ASN A 75 14.33 8.03 -7.48
C ASN A 75 13.01 8.79 -7.40
N CYS A 76 12.33 8.77 -6.26
CA CYS A 76 11.01 9.38 -6.08
C CYS A 76 10.93 10.35 -4.89
N ASP A 77 11.98 10.44 -4.05
CA ASP A 77 11.98 11.21 -2.80
C ASP A 77 10.85 10.78 -1.84
N VAL A 78 10.60 9.47 -1.77
CA VAL A 78 9.55 8.85 -0.94
C VAL A 78 10.16 7.81 -0.01
N THR A 79 9.71 7.79 1.25
CA THR A 79 10.07 6.79 2.26
C THR A 79 8.82 6.11 2.82
N GLY A 80 8.99 4.98 3.51
CA GLY A 80 7.87 4.22 4.08
C GLY A 80 7.16 3.35 3.06
N VAL A 81 7.84 3.02 1.96
CA VAL A 81 7.31 2.20 0.87
C VAL A 81 7.07 0.77 1.32
N THR A 82 7.81 0.29 2.32
CA THR A 82 7.60 -1.02 2.93
C THR A 82 6.17 -1.18 3.44
N THR A 83 5.61 -0.17 4.11
CA THR A 83 4.23 -0.22 4.60
C THR A 83 3.22 -0.28 3.46
N ALA A 84 3.47 0.41 2.34
CA ALA A 84 2.65 0.29 1.15
C ALA A 84 2.74 -1.11 0.54
N CYS A 85 3.93 -1.72 0.49
CA CYS A 85 4.10 -3.10 0.04
C CYS A 85 3.36 -4.09 0.96
N GLU A 86 3.41 -3.90 2.27
CA GLU A 86 2.66 -4.74 3.22
C GLU A 86 1.16 -4.67 2.97
N TYR A 87 0.62 -3.45 2.80
CA TYR A 87 -0.78 -3.24 2.45
C TYR A 87 -1.14 -3.95 1.13
N LEU A 88 -0.35 -3.77 0.08
CA LEU A 88 -0.59 -4.41 -1.22
C LEU A 88 -0.54 -5.93 -1.15
N ALA A 89 0.32 -6.49 -0.31
CA ALA A 89 0.40 -7.93 -0.10
C ALA A 89 -0.82 -8.47 0.65
N ASP A 90 -1.33 -7.71 1.64
CA ASP A 90 -2.55 -8.08 2.37
C ASP A 90 -3.80 -8.00 1.47
N GLU A 91 -3.82 -7.04 0.52
CA GLU A 91 -4.79 -6.98 -0.57
C GLU A 91 -4.58 -8.08 -1.64
N GLY A 92 -3.46 -8.79 -1.62
CA GLY A 92 -3.13 -9.87 -2.56
C GLY A 92 -2.65 -9.37 -3.93
N LEU A 93 -2.28 -8.10 -4.07
CA LEU A 93 -1.77 -7.52 -5.31
C LEU A 93 -0.30 -7.86 -5.57
N ILE A 94 0.46 -8.13 -4.50
CA ILE A 94 1.86 -8.59 -4.54
C ILE A 94 2.06 -9.72 -3.54
N GLY A 95 3.19 -10.42 -3.62
CA GLY A 95 3.56 -11.50 -2.71
C GLY A 95 4.55 -11.04 -1.65
N LYS A 96 4.55 -11.71 -0.49
CA LYS A 96 5.56 -11.58 0.57
C LYS A 96 6.51 -12.77 0.54
N ALA A 97 7.80 -12.51 0.67
CA ALA A 97 8.85 -13.51 0.74
C ALA A 97 9.89 -13.14 1.80
N SER A 98 10.83 -14.05 2.04
CA SER A 98 12.03 -13.81 2.81
C SER A 98 13.23 -14.11 1.92
N VAL A 99 14.17 -13.18 1.81
CA VAL A 99 15.37 -13.33 0.97
C VAL A 99 16.65 -13.15 1.80
N PRO A 100 17.73 -13.90 1.50
CA PRO A 100 19.01 -13.68 2.15
C PRO A 100 19.65 -12.36 1.69
N VAL A 101 20.07 -11.53 2.64
CA VAL A 101 20.79 -10.29 2.40
C VAL A 101 22.04 -10.19 3.27
N LYS A 102 23.04 -9.43 2.81
CA LYS A 102 24.24 -9.13 3.59
C LYS A 102 24.07 -7.80 4.31
N LEU A 103 24.26 -7.79 5.63
CA LEU A 103 24.21 -6.57 6.46
C LEU A 103 25.16 -5.46 5.97
N THR A 104 26.31 -5.86 5.42
CA THR A 104 27.27 -4.96 4.78
C THR A 104 27.94 -5.66 3.62
N LYS A 105 28.55 -4.89 2.71
CA LYS A 105 29.31 -5.43 1.55
C LYS A 105 30.39 -6.44 1.95
N LYS A 106 30.94 -6.35 3.17
CA LYS A 106 32.01 -7.23 3.67
C LYS A 106 31.52 -8.32 4.62
N SER A 107 30.21 -8.41 4.87
CA SER A 107 29.67 -9.44 5.77
C SER A 107 29.83 -10.83 5.17
N ASN A 108 30.27 -11.78 6.00
CA ASN A 108 30.26 -13.21 5.69
C ASN A 108 28.98 -13.90 6.20
N VAL A 109 28.10 -13.16 6.85
CA VAL A 109 26.83 -13.64 7.38
C VAL A 109 25.70 -13.03 6.55
N GLU A 110 24.78 -13.90 6.14
CA GLU A 110 23.51 -13.55 5.51
C GLU A 110 22.41 -13.57 6.57
N VAL A 111 21.54 -12.56 6.51
CA VAL A 111 20.33 -12.49 7.31
C VAL A 111 19.12 -12.56 6.38
N GLN A 112 18.02 -13.07 6.91
CA GLN A 112 16.77 -13.12 6.17
C GLN A 112 16.07 -11.75 6.30
N GLU A 113 15.72 -11.15 5.17
CA GLU A 113 15.00 -9.88 5.12
C GLU A 113 13.64 -10.06 4.44
N LEU A 114 12.64 -9.31 4.90
CA LEU A 114 11.33 -9.23 4.26
C LEU A 114 11.49 -8.73 2.83
N ALA A 115 10.83 -9.39 1.90
CA ALA A 115 10.88 -9.07 0.49
C ALA A 115 9.50 -9.17 -0.15
N PHE A 116 9.37 -8.52 -1.31
CA PHE A 116 8.14 -8.49 -2.08
C PHE A 116 8.38 -8.83 -3.54
N PHE A 117 7.40 -9.43 -4.20
CA PHE A 117 7.45 -9.80 -5.62
C PHE A 117 6.07 -9.64 -6.27
N ILE A 118 6.00 -9.56 -7.60
CA ILE A 118 4.71 -9.48 -8.29
C ILE A 118 3.96 -10.81 -8.18
N SER A 119 2.73 -10.80 -7.64
CA SER A 119 1.90 -12.00 -7.57
C SER A 119 1.33 -12.31 -8.96
N HIS A 120 1.63 -13.50 -9.50
CA HIS A 120 1.03 -13.96 -10.75
C HIS A 120 -0.30 -14.72 -10.57
N GLU A 121 -0.74 -14.94 -9.32
CA GLU A 121 -1.94 -15.74 -9.05
C GLU A 121 -3.18 -14.87 -8.74
N PRO A 122 -4.31 -15.08 -9.46
CA PRO A 122 -5.60 -14.53 -9.05
C PRO A 122 -6.11 -15.30 -7.82
N ARG A 123 -6.59 -14.57 -6.80
CA ARG A 123 -7.25 -15.14 -5.60
C ARG A 123 -8.29 -16.19 -6.02
N ARG A 124 -8.12 -17.44 -5.61
CA ARG A 124 -9.25 -18.37 -5.50
C ARG A 124 -10.07 -17.92 -4.29
N LEU A 125 -11.29 -17.47 -4.59
CA LEU A 125 -12.36 -17.22 -3.61
C LEU A 125 -12.76 -18.53 -2.92
#